data_AF-A0A9W6BI22-F1
#
_entry.id   AF-A0A9W6BI22-F1
#
_cell.length_a   1.000
_cell.length_b   1.000
_cell.length_c   1.000
_cell.angle_alpha   90.00
_cell.angle_beta   90.00
_cell.angle_gamma   90.00
#
_symmetry.space_group_name_H-M   'P 1'
#
loop_
_entity.id
_entity.type
_entity.pdbx_description
1 polymer ?
#
loop_
_entity_poly.entity_id
_entity_poly.type
_entity_poly.pdbx_seq_one_letter_code
_entity_poly.pdbx_strand_id
1 'polypeptide(L)'
;MDLRSQVRNYGMTITNMKKPPVVKAEDKSEPQHIRALQGLSNGAEVPYDATLRTVTHEGSRTPKLPPRQTQKHPGYIRNESGGFFTS
;
A
#
# COMPACT_ATOMS: atom_id res chain seq x y z
N MET A 1 -16.07 -0.33 -30.66
CA MET A 1 -14.65 -0.14 -30.29
C MET A 1 -14.30 1.28 -30.67
N ASP A 2 -14.09 2.16 -29.68
CA ASP A 2 -13.78 3.58 -29.91
C ASP A 2 -12.28 3.86 -29.80
N LEU A 3 -11.83 4.98 -30.38
CA LEU A 3 -10.41 5.36 -30.39
C LEU A 3 -9.83 5.48 -28.97
N ARG A 4 -10.62 5.93 -27.99
CA ARG A 4 -10.17 6.06 -26.59
C ARG A 4 -9.85 4.71 -25.96
N SER A 5 -10.65 3.68 -26.26
CA SER A 5 -10.36 2.33 -25.77
C SER A 5 -9.12 1.74 -26.43
N GLN A 6 -8.90 2.00 -27.73
CA GLN A 6 -7.69 1.54 -28.42
C GLN A 6 -6.42 2.14 -27.82
N VAL A 7 -6.40 3.45 -27.56
CA VAL A 7 -5.26 4.14 -26.93
C VAL A 7 -5.04 3.63 -25.50
N ARG A 8 -6.10 3.46 -24.71
CA ARG A 8 -5.99 2.92 -23.34
C ARG A 8 -5.43 1.50 -23.34
N ASN A 9 -5.93 0.63 -24.22
CA ASN A 9 -5.51 -0.76 -24.30
C ASN A 9 -4.03 -0.84 -24.71
N TYR A 10 -3.60 -0.04 -25.67
CA TYR A 10 -2.18 0.05 -26.06
C TYR A 10 -1.29 0.57 -24.92
N GLY A 11 -1.73 1.57 -24.16
CA GLY A 11 -1.00 2.02 -22.97
C GLY A 11 -0.85 0.92 -21.91
N MET A 12 -1.93 0.18 -21.65
CA MET A 12 -1.95 -0.92 -20.69
C MET A 12 -1.05 -2.09 -21.10
N THR A 13 -0.94 -2.41 -22.40
CA THR A 13 -0.02 -3.47 -22.85
C THR A 13 1.42 -3.08 -22.58
N ILE A 14 1.81 -1.82 -22.84
CA ILE A 14 3.16 -1.34 -22.55
C ILE A 14 3.47 -1.40 -21.05
N THR A 15 2.53 -1.01 -20.19
CA THR A 15 2.75 -1.06 -18.73
C THR A 15 2.84 -2.48 -18.21
N ASN A 16 2.03 -3.41 -18.73
CA ASN A 16 2.01 -4.81 -18.29
C ASN A 16 3.26 -5.59 -18.72
N MET A 17 3.91 -5.18 -19.82
CA MET A 17 5.18 -5.79 -20.26
C MET A 17 6.37 -5.36 -19.39
N LYS A 18 6.24 -4.30 -18.60
CA LYS A 18 7.26 -3.85 -17.65
C LYS A 18 7.07 -4.57 -16.32
N LYS A 19 8.18 -4.89 -15.64
CA LYS A 19 8.12 -5.32 -14.25
C LYS A 19 7.49 -4.18 -13.42
N PRO A 20 6.43 -4.44 -12.64
CA PRO A 20 5.82 -3.40 -11.82
C PRO A 20 6.84 -2.91 -10.78
N PRO A 21 6.89 -1.59 -10.52
CA PRO A 21 7.73 -1.06 -9.46
C PRO A 21 7.21 -1.53 -8.10
N VAL A 22 8.11 -1.83 -7.17
CA VAL A 22 7.77 -2.26 -5.79
C VAL A 22 7.19 -1.10 -4.98
N VAL A 23 7.59 0.12 -5.32
CA VAL A 23 7.22 1.36 -4.65
C VAL A 23 6.50 2.25 -5.65
N LYS A 24 5.43 2.91 -5.21
CA LYS A 24 4.66 3.82 -6.06
C LYS A 24 5.34 5.19 -6.18
N ALA A 25 5.79 5.72 -5.04
CA ALA A 25 6.45 7.01 -4.98
C ALA A 25 7.35 7.10 -3.75
N GLU A 26 8.42 7.88 -3.87
CA GLU A 26 9.33 8.25 -2.79
C GLU A 26 9.57 9.75 -2.85
N ASP A 27 9.63 10.41 -1.69
CA ASP A 27 9.93 11.84 -1.59
C ASP A 27 11.43 12.14 -1.69
N LYS A 28 12.26 11.20 -1.25
CA LYS A 28 13.73 11.29 -1.26
C LYS A 28 14.37 9.96 -1.59
N SER A 29 15.56 10.04 -2.16
CA SER A 29 16.37 8.85 -2.41
C SER A 29 16.97 8.31 -1.11
N GLU A 30 17.14 6.99 -1.08
CA GLU A 30 17.75 6.29 0.05
C GLU A 30 19.14 6.82 0.45
N PRO A 31 20.07 7.12 -0.50
CA PRO A 31 21.38 7.65 -0.12
C PRO A 31 21.33 9.02 0.57
N GLN A 32 20.38 9.87 0.19
CA GLN A 32 20.20 11.19 0.82
C GLN A 32 19.74 11.04 2.27
N HIS A 33 18.77 10.16 2.49
CA HIS A 33 18.27 9.85 3.83
C HIS A 33 19.36 9.23 4.72
N ILE A 34 20.12 8.25 4.21
CA ILE A 34 21.21 7.62 4.95
C ILE A 34 22.29 8.63 5.33
N ARG A 35 22.67 9.53 4.41
CA ARG A 35 23.65 10.58 4.71
C ARG A 35 23.17 11.52 5.83
N ALA A 36 21.89 11.91 5.82
CA ALA A 36 21.31 12.74 6.86
C ALA A 36 21.30 12.02 8.23
N LEU A 37 20.94 10.74 8.25
CA LEU A 37 20.99 9.91 9.47
C LEU A 37 22.40 9.71 10.01
N GLN A 38 23.40 9.57 9.13
CA GLN A 38 24.80 9.47 9.55
C GLN A 38 25.27 10.79 10.19
N GLY A 39 24.93 11.94 9.60
CA GLY A 39 25.24 13.25 10.17
C GLY A 39 24.64 13.43 11.56
N LEU A 40 23.38 13.05 11.74
CA LEU A 40 22.69 13.08 13.03
C LEU A 40 23.39 12.17 14.05
N SER A 41 23.73 10.95 13.66
CA SER A 41 24.43 9.98 14.52
C SER A 41 25.82 10.47 14.96
N ASN A 42 26.49 11.24 14.10
CA ASN A 42 27.78 11.85 14.40
C ASN A 42 27.67 13.09 15.32
N GLY A 43 26.46 13.49 15.72
CA GLY A 43 26.21 14.65 16.58
C GLY A 43 26.16 15.99 15.85
N ALA A 44 26.09 16.00 14.52
CA ALA A 44 25.90 17.22 13.76
C ALA A 44 24.45 17.72 13.88
N GLU A 45 24.25 19.03 13.79
CA GLU A 45 22.91 19.61 13.73
C GLU A 45 22.32 19.38 12.33
N VAL A 46 21.37 18.45 12.24
CA VAL A 46 20.68 18.07 11.00
C VAL A 46 19.20 18.44 11.12
N PRO A 47 18.62 19.19 10.17
CA PRO A 47 17.21 19.53 10.19
C PRO A 47 16.32 18.27 10.20
N TYR A 48 15.22 18.32 10.94
CA TYR A 48 14.25 17.21 11.03
C TYR A 48 13.79 16.76 9.65
N ASP A 49 13.41 17.73 8.81
CA ASP A 49 12.97 17.46 7.46
C ASP A 49 14.00 16.67 6.69
N ALA A 50 15.31 16.92 6.83
CA ALA A 50 16.35 16.19 6.11
C ALA A 50 16.42 14.71 6.52
N THR A 51 16.15 14.41 7.79
CA THR A 51 16.17 13.04 8.33
C THR A 51 14.93 12.25 7.97
N LEU A 52 13.76 12.89 7.80
CA LEU A 52 12.54 12.20 7.39
C LEU A 52 12.58 11.73 5.93
N ARG A 53 12.04 10.54 5.68
CA ARG A 53 11.80 9.99 4.33
C ARG A 53 10.47 9.26 4.32
N THR A 54 9.68 9.48 3.28
CA THR A 54 8.35 8.89 3.11
C THR A 54 8.32 8.04 1.85
N VAL A 55 7.92 6.78 2.03
CA VAL A 55 7.74 5.81 0.95
C VAL A 55 6.26 5.46 0.84
N THR A 56 5.67 5.66 -0.33
CA THR A 56 4.24 5.37 -0.58
C THR A 56 4.09 4.15 -1.47
N HIS A 57 3.20 3.24 -1.07
CA HIS A 57 2.82 2.05 -1.85
C HIS A 57 1.39 2.19 -2.41
N GLU A 58 0.98 1.30 -3.33
CA GLU A 58 -0.34 1.37 -3.97
C GLU A 58 -1.51 1.27 -2.98
N GLY A 59 -1.38 0.45 -1.93
CA GLY A 59 -2.43 0.26 -0.94
C GLY A 59 -3.73 -0.31 -1.54
N SER A 60 -4.84 -0.13 -0.82
CA SER A 60 -6.18 -0.42 -1.36
C SER A 60 -6.78 0.84 -1.97
N ARG A 61 -7.50 0.68 -3.09
CA ARG A 61 -8.33 1.74 -3.67
C ARG A 61 -9.55 2.07 -2.81
N THR A 62 -10.02 1.09 -2.03
CA THR A 62 -11.19 1.27 -1.18
C THR A 62 -10.82 2.09 0.05
N PRO A 63 -11.64 3.08 0.43
CA PRO A 63 -11.44 3.78 1.69
C PRO A 63 -11.57 2.80 2.86
N LYS A 64 -10.91 3.11 3.97
CA LYS A 64 -10.97 2.29 5.18
C LYS A 64 -12.38 2.35 5.78
N LEU A 65 -13.13 1.27 5.61
CA LEU A 65 -14.39 1.04 6.31
C LEU A 65 -14.12 0.26 7.61
N PRO A 66 -15.00 0.37 8.62
CA PRO A 66 -14.96 -0.54 9.76
C PRO A 66 -15.00 -1.99 9.27
N PRO A 67 -14.30 -2.92 9.96
CA PRO A 67 -14.31 -4.32 9.56
C PRO A 67 -15.73 -4.86 9.60
N ARG A 68 -16.16 -5.50 8.50
CA ARG A 68 -17.46 -6.15 8.44
C ARG A 68 -17.45 -7.35 9.39
N GLN A 69 -18.36 -7.36 10.36
CA GLN A 69 -18.60 -8.54 11.18
C GLN A 69 -19.24 -9.62 10.30
N THR A 70 -18.45 -10.62 9.90
CA THR A 70 -18.89 -11.72 9.04
C THR A 70 -19.67 -12.78 9.81
N GLN A 71 -19.45 -12.86 11.13
CA GLN A 71 -20.08 -13.86 11.99
C GLN A 71 -20.71 -13.20 13.22
N LYS A 72 -21.94 -13.60 13.53
CA LYS A 72 -22.59 -13.26 14.80
C LYS A 72 -21.96 -14.07 15.94
N HIS A 73 -22.18 -13.64 17.18
CA HIS A 73 -21.71 -14.40 18.33
C HIS A 73 -22.32 -15.83 18.33
N PRO A 74 -21.54 -16.88 18.60
CA PRO A 74 -21.93 -18.28 18.42
C PRO A 74 -23.10 -18.75 19.30
N GLY A 75 -23.47 -17.97 20.32
CA GLY A 75 -24.68 -18.21 21.11
C GLY A 75 -25.99 -17.86 20.39
N TYR A 76 -25.96 -17.01 19.34
CA TYR A 76 -27.17 -16.58 18.63
C TYR A 76 -27.50 -17.42 17.40
N ILE A 77 -26.54 -18.17 16.85
CA ILE A 77 -26.74 -18.94 15.63
C ILE A 77 -25.85 -20.18 15.62
N ARG A 78 -26.43 -21.31 15.19
CA ARG A 78 -25.75 -22.60 14.96
C ARG A 78 -25.97 -23.04 13.52
N ASN A 79 -25.09 -23.89 13.01
CA ASN A 79 -25.32 -24.56 11.74
C ASN A 79 -26.43 -25.64 11.89
N GLU A 80 -26.80 -26.28 10.80
CA GLU A 80 -27.89 -27.27 10.76
C GLU A 80 -27.64 -28.48 11.68
N SER A 81 -26.37 -28.81 11.97
CA SER A 81 -25.98 -29.89 12.88
C SER A 81 -25.70 -29.43 14.33
N GLY A 82 -25.97 -28.17 14.66
CA GLY A 82 -25.77 -27.60 16.01
C GLY A 82 -24.35 -27.09 16.32
N GLY A 83 -23.45 -27.14 15.35
CA GLY A 83 -22.08 -26.63 15.41
C GLY A 83 -21.96 -25.10 15.24
N PHE A 84 -20.76 -24.58 15.48
CA PHE A 84 -20.42 -23.19 15.23
C PHE A 84 -20.11 -22.95 13.74
N PHE A 85 -20.39 -21.74 13.25
CA PHE A 85 -19.90 -21.34 11.93
C PHE A 85 -18.41 -21.03 12.03
N THR A 86 -17.61 -21.70 11.21
CA THR A 86 -16.19 -21.41 11.02
C THR A 86 -15.99 -20.76 9.66
N SER A 87 -15.03 -19.85 9.58
CA SER A 87 -14.66 -19.09 8.37
C SER A 87 -14.33 -19.97 7.18
#